data_AF-A0A2G9R5J9-F1
#
_entry.id   AF-A0A2G9R5J9-F1
#
_cell.length_a   1.000
_cell.length_b   1.000
_cell.length_c   1.000
_cell.angle_alpha   90.00
_cell.angle_beta   90.00
_cell.angle_gamma   90.00
#
_symmetry.space_group_name_H-M   'P 1'
#
loop_
_entity.id
_entity.type
_entity.pdbx_description
1 polymer ?
#
loop_
_entity_poly.entity_id
_entity_poly.type
_entity_poly.pdbx_seq_one_letter_code
_entity_poly.pdbx_strand_id
1 'polypeptide(L)'
;MSCVRNNTYQMLSLLAEERPRDGEGPGPILTYVASEGILEKLLHWHLRRDFTEEKKVEQLKLFEMLISQSHQPLLRYQPVLRPLVTLLGTFSPGPASPVLENNLVLLLNQLCVSLAREPSTLELFFQDSTGQDGPANLLIFSLLVPFIHHEGVIGQQARDALLLIMAMSSDNPTMARYITENSFFCP
;
A
#
# COMPACT_ATOMS: atom_id res chain seq x y z
N MET A 1 -11.31 2.35 -23.93
CA MET A 1 -11.05 2.16 -22.48
C MET A 1 -10.49 0.77 -22.20
N SER A 2 -11.07 -0.32 -22.73
CA SER A 2 -10.60 -1.70 -22.51
C SER A 2 -9.13 -1.95 -22.91
N CYS A 3 -8.67 -1.42 -24.04
CA CYS A 3 -7.30 -1.66 -24.53
C CYS A 3 -6.23 -1.04 -23.62
N VAL A 4 -6.45 0.17 -23.13
CA VAL A 4 -5.54 0.85 -22.19
C VAL A 4 -5.48 0.08 -20.88
N ARG A 5 -6.63 -0.34 -20.34
CA ARG A 5 -6.70 -1.17 -19.12
C ARG A 5 -5.94 -2.48 -19.28
N ASN A 6 -6.14 -3.18 -20.39
CA ASN A 6 -5.49 -4.45 -20.68
C ASN A 6 -3.96 -4.27 -20.79
N ASN A 7 -3.50 -3.20 -21.44
CA ASN A 7 -2.09 -2.89 -21.56
C ASN A 7 -1.47 -2.53 -20.20
N THR A 8 -2.16 -1.73 -19.37
CA THR A 8 -1.68 -1.41 -18.01
C THR A 8 -1.55 -2.68 -17.17
N TYR A 9 -2.54 -3.57 -17.19
CA TYR A 9 -2.47 -4.83 -16.46
C TYR A 9 -1.28 -5.68 -16.92
N GLN A 10 -1.11 -5.87 -18.24
CA GLN A 10 0.03 -6.62 -18.79
C GLN A 10 1.38 -6.02 -18.40
N MET A 11 1.53 -4.69 -18.48
CA MET A 11 2.76 -4.01 -18.08
C MET A 11 3.10 -4.25 -16.60
N LEU A 12 2.10 -4.20 -15.72
CA LEU A 12 2.31 -4.40 -14.29
C LEU A 12 2.52 -5.87 -13.93
N SER A 13 1.89 -6.80 -14.65
CA SER A 13 2.18 -8.23 -14.51
C SER A 13 3.63 -8.54 -14.90
N LEU A 14 4.15 -7.94 -15.97
CA LEU A 14 5.57 -8.07 -16.34
C LEU A 14 6.51 -7.52 -15.27
N LEU A 15 6.14 -6.41 -14.62
CA LEU A 15 6.90 -5.86 -13.50
C LEU A 15 6.91 -6.81 -12.29
N ALA A 16 5.80 -7.48 -12.00
CA ALA A 16 5.72 -8.43 -10.89
C ALA A 16 6.55 -9.69 -11.16
N GLU A 17 6.49 -10.23 -12.37
CA GLU A 17 7.25 -11.42 -12.78
C GLU A 17 8.76 -11.14 -12.92
N GLU A 18 9.15 -9.87 -13.01
CA GLU A 18 10.55 -9.48 -13.14
C GLU A 18 11.38 -9.87 -11.92
N ARG A 19 12.47 -10.59 -12.18
CA ARG A 19 13.49 -10.92 -11.18
C ARG A 19 14.53 -9.80 -11.08
N PRO A 20 15.16 -9.62 -9.90
CA PRO A 20 16.31 -8.74 -9.75
C PRO A 20 17.43 -9.10 -10.74
N ARG A 21 18.27 -8.12 -11.08
CA ARG A 21 19.45 -8.35 -11.90
C ARG A 21 20.49 -9.14 -11.10
N ASP A 22 21.27 -10.02 -11.77
CA ASP A 22 22.37 -10.74 -11.11
C ASP A 22 23.41 -9.73 -10.56
N GLY A 23 23.37 -9.49 -9.24
CA GLY A 23 24.22 -8.51 -8.54
C GLY A 23 23.51 -7.31 -7.89
N GLU A 24 22.41 -7.54 -7.17
CA GLU A 24 21.72 -6.64 -6.21
C GLU A 24 20.93 -5.43 -6.74
N GLY A 25 20.99 -5.11 -8.04
CA GLY A 25 20.23 -4.00 -8.63
C GLY A 25 18.77 -4.33 -9.00
N PRO A 26 17.88 -3.30 -9.13
CA PRO A 26 16.55 -3.48 -9.68
C PRO A 26 16.60 -4.11 -11.07
N GLY A 27 15.58 -4.88 -11.40
CA GLY A 27 15.40 -5.34 -12.78
C GLY A 27 15.19 -4.17 -13.76
N PRO A 28 15.40 -4.40 -15.07
CA PRO A 28 15.29 -3.35 -16.09
C PRO A 28 13.89 -2.70 -16.21
N ILE A 29 12.81 -3.47 -16.02
CA ILE A 29 11.42 -2.98 -16.04
C ILE A 29 11.20 -2.08 -14.83
N LEU A 30 11.58 -2.50 -13.62
CA LEU A 30 11.50 -1.66 -12.45
C LEU A 30 12.32 -0.39 -12.60
N THR A 31 13.54 -0.50 -13.14
CA THR A 31 14.40 0.66 -13.43
C THR A 31 13.70 1.66 -14.34
N TYR A 32 13.09 1.17 -15.42
CA TYR A 32 12.37 2.01 -16.38
C TYR A 32 11.08 2.61 -15.79
N VAL A 33 10.28 1.80 -15.10
CA VAL A 33 9.05 2.24 -14.41
C VAL A 33 9.36 3.33 -13.40
N ALA A 34 10.46 3.18 -12.66
CA ALA A 34 10.94 4.14 -11.69
C ALA A 34 11.45 5.43 -12.34
N SER A 35 12.31 5.34 -13.37
CA SER A 35 12.87 6.52 -14.04
C SER A 35 11.79 7.35 -14.75
N GLU A 36 10.80 6.68 -15.34
CA GLU A 36 9.72 7.33 -16.06
C GLU A 36 8.54 7.72 -15.16
N GLY A 37 8.54 7.36 -13.87
CA GLY A 37 7.43 7.65 -12.96
C GLY A 37 6.09 7.08 -13.44
N ILE A 38 6.10 5.88 -14.04
CA ILE A 38 4.94 5.33 -14.74
C ILE A 38 3.77 5.10 -13.78
N LEU A 39 4.03 4.57 -12.58
CA LEU A 39 2.98 4.28 -11.59
C LEU A 39 2.28 5.55 -11.11
N GLU A 40 3.04 6.61 -10.85
CA GLU A 40 2.50 7.91 -10.44
C GLU A 40 1.67 8.54 -11.57
N LYS A 41 2.19 8.54 -12.80
CA LYS A 41 1.46 9.05 -13.98
C LYS A 41 0.15 8.29 -14.21
N LEU A 42 0.18 6.95 -14.09
CA LEU A 42 -1.01 6.11 -14.24
C LEU A 42 -2.04 6.40 -13.16
N LEU A 43 -1.64 6.41 -11.89
CA LEU A 43 -2.53 6.72 -10.78
C LEU A 43 -3.15 8.11 -10.95
N HIS A 44 -2.32 9.11 -11.25
CA HIS A 44 -2.80 10.48 -11.45
C HIS A 44 -3.77 10.60 -12.63
N TRP A 45 -3.54 9.84 -13.71
CA TRP A 45 -4.49 9.75 -14.82
C TRP A 45 -5.84 9.17 -14.41
N HIS A 46 -5.84 8.15 -13.53
CA HIS A 46 -7.06 7.59 -12.96
C HIS A 46 -7.77 8.56 -12.01
N LEU A 47 -7.03 9.28 -11.16
CA LEU A 47 -7.56 10.24 -10.19
C LEU A 47 -8.14 11.51 -10.84
N ARG A 48 -7.57 11.98 -11.95
CA ARG A 48 -8.08 13.16 -12.69
C ARG A 48 -9.42 12.94 -13.37
N ARG A 49 -9.79 11.68 -13.63
CA ARG A 49 -11.09 11.32 -14.21
C ARG A 49 -12.02 10.88 -13.08
N ASP A 50 -13.33 10.79 -13.33
CA ASP A 50 -14.29 10.27 -12.35
C ASP A 50 -13.75 8.98 -11.71
N PHE A 51 -13.29 9.07 -10.46
CA PHE A 51 -12.61 7.99 -9.75
C PHE A 51 -13.66 7.07 -9.12
N THR A 52 -14.40 6.42 -10.02
CA THR A 52 -15.50 5.53 -9.69
C THR A 52 -15.03 4.36 -8.83
N GLU A 53 -15.96 3.75 -8.10
CA GLU A 53 -15.65 2.59 -7.26
C GLU A 53 -14.99 1.45 -8.05
N GLU A 54 -15.43 1.18 -9.27
CA GLU A 54 -14.82 0.18 -10.15
C GLU A 54 -13.33 0.47 -10.37
N LYS A 55 -12.96 1.73 -10.66
CA LYS A 55 -11.56 2.12 -10.84
C LYS A 55 -10.77 2.03 -9.55
N LYS A 56 -11.36 2.37 -8.41
CA LYS A 56 -10.74 2.19 -7.08
C LYS A 56 -10.42 0.71 -6.83
N VAL A 57 -11.37 -0.18 -7.08
CA VAL A 57 -11.16 -1.64 -6.99
C VAL A 57 -10.04 -2.10 -7.92
N GLU A 58 -10.02 -1.61 -9.17
CA GLU A 58 -8.97 -1.94 -10.12
C GLU A 58 -7.57 -1.50 -9.61
N GLN A 59 -7.45 -0.28 -9.07
CA GLN A 59 -6.18 0.19 -8.50
C GLN A 59 -5.76 -0.63 -7.28
N LEU A 60 -6.69 -0.94 -6.36
CA LEU A 60 -6.40 -1.77 -5.19
C LEU A 60 -5.86 -3.15 -5.60
N LYS A 61 -6.49 -3.81 -6.59
CA LYS A 61 -6.03 -5.11 -7.10
C LYS A 61 -4.68 -5.06 -7.78
N LEU A 62 -4.39 -4.00 -8.54
CA LEU A 62 -3.10 -3.83 -9.20
C LEU A 62 -1.97 -3.68 -8.17
N PHE A 63 -2.16 -2.82 -7.16
CA PHE A 63 -1.17 -2.66 -6.11
C PHE A 63 -1.05 -3.89 -5.21
N GLU A 64 -2.16 -4.59 -4.96
CA GLU A 64 -2.13 -5.85 -4.20
C GLU A 64 -1.26 -6.88 -4.93
N MET A 65 -1.51 -7.11 -6.22
CA MET A 65 -0.71 -8.01 -7.05
C MET A 65 0.77 -7.62 -7.07
N LEU A 66 1.09 -6.34 -7.23
CA LEU A 66 2.49 -5.87 -7.20
C LEU A 66 3.15 -6.14 -5.85
N ILE A 67 2.44 -5.99 -4.73
CA ILE A 67 3.02 -6.21 -3.39
C ILE A 67 3.13 -7.70 -3.07
N SER A 68 2.15 -8.51 -3.48
CA SER A 68 2.06 -9.92 -3.09
C SER A 68 2.81 -10.87 -4.02
N GLN A 69 2.97 -10.52 -5.30
CA GLN A 69 3.49 -11.44 -6.33
C GLN A 69 4.84 -11.02 -6.92
N SER A 70 5.38 -9.84 -6.56
CA SER A 70 6.65 -9.40 -7.13
C SER A 70 7.84 -10.23 -6.67
N HIS A 71 8.71 -10.60 -7.60
CA HIS A 71 9.93 -11.35 -7.32
C HIS A 71 11.08 -10.47 -6.77
N GLN A 72 10.89 -9.16 -6.70
CA GLN A 72 11.83 -8.18 -6.19
C GLN A 72 11.15 -7.24 -5.18
N PRO A 73 11.89 -6.67 -4.20
CA PRO A 73 11.31 -5.89 -3.10
C PRO A 73 10.89 -4.49 -3.56
N LEU A 74 9.73 -4.38 -4.19
CA LEU A 74 9.26 -3.14 -4.82
C LEU A 74 9.10 -1.96 -3.85
N LEU A 75 8.77 -2.23 -2.58
CA LEU A 75 8.54 -1.18 -1.58
C LEU A 75 9.82 -0.42 -1.19
N ARG A 76 11.01 -0.93 -1.52
CA ARG A 76 12.28 -0.20 -1.37
C ARG A 76 12.40 1.00 -2.32
N TYR A 77 11.55 1.05 -3.35
CA TYR A 77 11.63 2.04 -4.40
C TYR A 77 10.56 3.10 -4.22
N GLN A 78 11.02 4.31 -3.92
CA GLN A 78 10.23 5.53 -3.80
C GLN A 78 9.17 5.74 -4.91
N PRO A 79 9.48 5.49 -6.21
CA PRO A 79 8.48 5.60 -7.29
C PRO A 79 7.33 4.57 -7.24
N VAL A 80 7.45 3.50 -6.46
CA VAL A 80 6.36 2.55 -6.18
C VAL A 80 5.62 2.94 -4.90
N LEU A 81 6.39 3.33 -3.88
CA LEU A 81 5.89 3.67 -2.56
C LEU A 81 4.91 4.86 -2.57
N ARG A 82 5.31 5.97 -3.21
CA ARG A 82 4.53 7.20 -3.26
C ARG A 82 3.13 7.05 -3.87
N PRO A 83 2.95 6.43 -5.05
CA PRO A 83 1.63 6.23 -5.60
C PRO A 83 0.78 5.26 -4.75
N LEU A 84 1.40 4.27 -4.09
CA LEU A 84 0.68 3.42 -3.14
C LEU A 84 0.12 4.24 -1.97
N VAL A 85 0.94 5.06 -1.31
CA VAL A 85 0.50 5.92 -0.20
C VAL A 85 -0.57 6.91 -0.67
N THR A 86 -0.39 7.50 -1.85
CA THR A 86 -1.37 8.42 -2.46
C THR A 86 -2.71 7.72 -2.68
N LEU A 87 -2.71 6.49 -3.21
CA LEU A 87 -3.92 5.69 -3.40
C LEU A 87 -4.62 5.40 -2.06
N LEU A 88 -3.87 4.97 -1.05
CA LEU A 88 -4.41 4.67 0.29
C LEU A 88 -5.05 5.92 0.92
N GLY A 89 -4.47 7.10 0.71
CA GLY A 89 -5.02 8.37 1.19
C GLY A 89 -6.43 8.67 0.65
N THR A 90 -6.80 8.12 -0.52
CA THR A 90 -8.15 8.30 -1.11
C THR A 90 -9.26 7.53 -0.39
N PHE A 91 -8.92 6.69 0.58
CA PHE A 91 -9.85 5.87 1.36
C PHE A 91 -10.03 6.35 2.81
N SER A 92 -9.41 7.46 3.21
CA SER A 92 -9.67 8.09 4.51
C SER A 92 -10.87 9.06 4.39
N PRO A 93 -11.89 9.01 5.28
CA PRO A 93 -11.96 8.29 6.55
C PRO A 93 -12.48 6.84 6.47
N GLY A 94 -12.90 6.36 5.30
CA GLY A 94 -13.25 4.96 5.07
C GLY A 94 -13.79 4.71 3.64
N PRO A 95 -13.70 3.47 3.13
CA PRO A 95 -14.35 3.09 1.87
C PRO A 95 -15.89 3.11 2.02
N ALA A 96 -16.59 3.34 0.91
CA ALA A 96 -18.05 3.49 0.89
C ALA A 96 -18.82 2.18 0.64
N SER A 97 -18.14 1.10 0.21
CA SER A 97 -18.78 -0.17 -0.14
C SER A 97 -18.03 -1.41 0.36
N PRO A 98 -18.72 -2.53 0.65
CA PRO A 98 -18.08 -3.77 1.12
C PRO A 98 -17.05 -4.35 0.15
N VAL A 99 -17.22 -4.10 -1.16
CA VAL A 99 -16.26 -4.53 -2.18
C VAL A 99 -14.95 -3.77 -2.00
N LEU A 100 -15.00 -2.45 -1.78
CA LEU A 100 -13.81 -1.65 -1.51
C LEU A 100 -13.18 -2.02 -0.16
N GLU A 101 -13.98 -2.25 0.88
CA GLU A 101 -13.49 -2.71 2.18
C GLU A 101 -12.64 -3.96 2.05
N ASN A 102 -13.17 -4.99 1.36
CA ASN A 102 -12.47 -6.26 1.19
C ASN A 102 -11.13 -6.08 0.44
N ASN A 103 -11.13 -5.34 -0.67
CA ASN A 103 -9.90 -5.14 -1.45
C ASN A 103 -8.89 -4.24 -0.72
N LEU A 104 -9.35 -3.25 0.05
CA LEU A 104 -8.50 -2.37 0.84
C LEU A 104 -7.84 -3.13 1.99
N VAL A 105 -8.62 -3.88 2.77
CA VAL A 105 -8.09 -4.66 3.90
C VAL A 105 -7.13 -5.74 3.42
N LEU A 106 -7.42 -6.38 2.28
CA LEU A 106 -6.49 -7.33 1.67
C LEU A 106 -5.15 -6.66 1.31
N LEU A 107 -5.20 -5.51 0.62
CA LEU A 107 -4.00 -4.75 0.26
C LEU A 107 -3.20 -4.32 1.50
N LEU A 108 -3.87 -3.79 2.52
CA LEU A 108 -3.23 -3.36 3.78
C LEU A 108 -2.59 -4.54 4.51
N ASN A 109 -3.24 -5.71 4.52
CA ASN A 109 -2.67 -6.92 5.09
C ASN A 109 -1.41 -7.38 4.35
N GLN A 110 -1.45 -7.44 3.01
CA GLN A 110 -0.26 -7.78 2.20
C GLN A 110 0.87 -6.76 2.39
N LEU A 111 0.53 -5.48 2.50
CA LEU A 111 1.49 -4.43 2.78
C LEU A 111 2.17 -4.64 4.14
N CYS A 112 1.40 -4.89 5.21
CA CYS A 112 1.96 -5.17 6.53
C CYS A 112 2.86 -6.42 6.53
N VAL A 113 2.47 -7.48 5.81
CA VAL A 113 3.30 -8.69 5.67
C VAL A 113 4.62 -8.38 4.96
N SER A 114 4.58 -7.60 3.88
CA SER A 114 5.79 -7.22 3.13
C SER A 114 6.70 -6.31 3.94
N LEU A 115 6.15 -5.36 4.71
CA LEU A 115 6.90 -4.52 5.63
C LEU A 115 7.56 -5.35 6.75
N ALA A 116 6.86 -6.35 7.30
CA ALA A 116 7.40 -7.23 8.34
C ALA A 116 8.57 -8.09 7.87
N ARG A 117 8.62 -8.41 6.57
CA ARG A 117 9.76 -9.13 5.97
C ARG A 117 10.99 -8.24 5.82
N GLU A 118 10.80 -6.93 5.64
CA GLU A 118 11.88 -5.97 5.40
C GLU A 118 11.71 -4.69 6.22
N PRO A 119 12.00 -4.72 7.53
CA PRO A 119 11.74 -3.59 8.43
C PRO A 119 12.43 -2.28 8.04
N SER A 120 13.56 -2.32 7.33
CA SER A 120 14.25 -1.11 6.83
C SER A 120 13.39 -0.30 5.85
N THR A 121 12.43 -0.94 5.16
CA THR A 121 11.49 -0.27 4.26
C THR A 121 10.46 0.57 5.03
N LEU A 122 10.21 0.25 6.31
CA LEU A 122 9.35 1.01 7.19
C LEU A 122 9.82 2.47 7.30
N GLU A 123 11.15 2.69 7.36
CA GLU A 123 11.77 4.02 7.43
C GLU A 123 11.44 4.88 6.20
N LEU A 124 11.39 4.27 5.02
CA LEU A 124 11.04 4.95 3.77
C LEU A 124 9.58 5.40 3.76
N PHE A 125 8.68 4.64 4.38
CA PHE A 125 7.28 5.05 4.60
C PHE A 125 7.17 6.30 5.49
N PHE A 126 8.13 6.57 6.40
CA PHE A 126 8.13 7.79 7.22
C PHE A 126 8.72 9.01 6.51
N GLN A 127 9.76 8.82 5.68
CA GLN A 127 10.51 9.93 5.09
C GLN A 127 9.68 10.76 4.09
N ASP A 128 8.76 10.13 3.35
CA ASP A 128 7.85 10.83 2.44
C ASP A 128 6.73 11.61 3.14
N SER A 129 6.52 11.39 4.44
CA SER A 129 5.46 12.06 5.22
C SER A 129 5.89 13.43 5.77
N THR A 130 7.01 13.97 5.27
CA THR A 130 7.52 15.29 5.67
C THR A 130 6.71 16.46 5.09
N GLY A 131 5.65 16.18 4.32
CA GLY A 131 4.69 17.17 3.83
C GLY A 131 3.31 17.02 4.45
N GLN A 132 3.01 17.86 5.46
CA GLN A 132 1.70 18.23 6.05
C GLN A 132 0.73 17.13 6.54
N ASP A 133 0.76 15.92 5.99
CA ASP A 133 0.00 14.75 6.44
C ASP A 133 0.97 13.79 7.15
N GLY A 134 0.65 13.39 8.38
CA GLY A 134 1.56 12.62 9.25
C GLY A 134 2.05 11.29 8.67
N PRO A 135 2.94 10.55 9.39
CA PRO A 135 3.59 9.35 8.88
C PRO A 135 2.66 8.40 8.11
N ALA A 136 3.07 7.87 6.95
CA ALA A 136 2.24 6.97 6.15
C ALA A 136 1.86 5.67 6.88
N ASN A 137 2.59 5.31 7.94
CA ASN A 137 2.16 4.25 8.84
C ASN A 137 0.93 4.65 9.67
N LEU A 138 0.80 5.92 10.08
CA LEU A 138 -0.43 6.44 10.69
C LEU A 138 -1.62 6.30 9.74
N LEU A 139 -1.39 6.46 8.44
CA LEU A 139 -2.41 6.20 7.42
C LEU A 139 -2.84 4.71 7.46
N ILE A 140 -1.90 3.76 7.47
CA ILE A 140 -2.22 2.32 7.60
C ILE A 140 -3.04 2.05 8.87
N PHE A 141 -2.61 2.58 10.02
CA PHE A 141 -3.36 2.46 11.28
C PHE A 141 -4.78 3.02 11.14
N SER A 142 -4.92 4.26 10.66
CA SER A 142 -6.21 4.93 10.52
C SER A 142 -7.18 4.18 9.59
N LEU A 143 -6.67 3.52 8.55
CA LEU A 143 -7.46 2.74 7.62
C LEU A 143 -7.84 1.36 8.17
N LEU A 144 -7.02 0.76 9.03
CA LEU A 144 -7.30 -0.56 9.62
C LEU A 144 -8.23 -0.50 10.83
N VAL A 145 -8.13 0.53 11.66
CA VAL A 145 -8.90 0.67 12.91
C VAL A 145 -10.42 0.48 12.73
N PRO A 146 -11.09 1.06 11.71
CA PRO A 146 -12.52 0.86 11.50
C PRO A 146 -12.94 -0.61 11.35
N PHE A 147 -12.04 -1.49 10.89
CA PHE A 147 -12.36 -2.88 10.57
C PHE A 147 -12.10 -3.87 11.72
N ILE A 148 -11.45 -3.47 12.82
CA ILE A 148 -11.01 -4.41 13.87
C ILE A 148 -12.18 -5.08 14.62
N HIS A 149 -13.35 -4.44 14.63
CA HIS A 149 -14.56 -4.97 15.26
C HIS A 149 -15.44 -5.76 14.29
N HIS A 150 -15.10 -5.80 13.00
CA HIS A 150 -15.87 -6.56 12.03
C HIS A 150 -15.72 -8.07 12.31
N GLU A 151 -16.80 -8.80 12.11
CA GLU A 151 -16.79 -10.26 12.12
C GLU A 151 -16.33 -10.82 10.78
N GLY A 152 -15.89 -12.09 10.77
CA GLY A 152 -15.43 -12.77 9.56
C GLY A 152 -14.02 -12.37 9.10
N VAL A 153 -13.73 -12.68 7.82
CA VAL A 153 -12.38 -12.63 7.25
C VAL A 153 -11.81 -11.22 7.22
N ILE A 154 -12.62 -10.20 6.89
CA ILE A 154 -12.18 -8.80 6.83
C ILE A 154 -11.66 -8.34 8.20
N GLY A 155 -12.46 -8.53 9.26
CA GLY A 155 -12.02 -8.14 10.59
C GLY A 155 -10.82 -8.94 11.09
N GLN A 156 -10.73 -10.23 10.74
CA GLN A 156 -9.55 -11.04 11.07
C GLN A 156 -8.29 -10.49 10.38
N GLN A 157 -8.34 -10.26 9.08
CA GLN A 157 -7.21 -9.70 8.32
C GLN A 157 -6.79 -8.32 8.83
N ALA A 158 -7.75 -7.48 9.23
CA ALA A 158 -7.47 -6.18 9.81
C ALA A 158 -6.74 -6.29 11.16
N ARG A 159 -7.20 -7.19 12.04
CA ARG A 159 -6.53 -7.47 13.33
C ARG A 159 -5.12 -8.02 13.11
N ASP A 160 -4.95 -8.99 12.21
CA ASP A 160 -3.63 -9.57 11.91
C ASP A 160 -2.66 -8.52 11.33
N ALA A 161 -3.13 -7.70 10.40
CA ALA A 161 -2.34 -6.61 9.80
C ALA A 161 -1.92 -5.59 10.86
N LEU A 162 -2.82 -5.24 11.78
CA LEU A 162 -2.57 -4.29 12.84
C LEU A 162 -1.54 -4.83 13.85
N LEU A 163 -1.64 -6.10 14.21
CA LEU A 163 -0.67 -6.76 15.09
C LEU A 163 0.73 -6.78 14.45
N LEU A 164 0.83 -7.05 13.15
CA LEU A 164 2.11 -7.02 12.43
C LEU A 164 2.76 -5.64 12.46
N ILE A 165 2.01 -4.59 12.12
CA ILE A 165 2.57 -3.22 12.12
C ILE A 165 2.89 -2.73 13.54
N MET A 166 2.09 -3.11 14.54
CA MET A 166 2.40 -2.82 15.95
C MET A 166 3.70 -3.51 16.40
N ALA A 167 3.90 -4.77 16.05
CA ALA A 167 5.11 -5.51 16.39
C ALA A 167 6.37 -4.90 15.75
N MET A 168 6.27 -4.38 14.53
CA MET A 168 7.37 -3.63 13.91
C MET A 168 7.61 -2.26 14.54
N SER A 169 6.55 -1.65 15.07
CA SER A 169 6.59 -0.31 15.64
C SER A 169 7.16 -0.23 17.05
N SER A 170 7.27 -1.35 17.77
CA SER A 170 7.77 -1.37 19.15
C SER A 170 9.19 -0.83 19.28
N ASP A 171 9.97 -0.95 18.21
CA ASP A 171 11.34 -0.44 18.12
C ASP A 171 11.41 1.00 17.58
N ASN A 172 10.26 1.63 17.27
CA ASN A 172 10.15 2.98 16.73
C ASN A 172 9.34 3.91 17.68
N PRO A 173 10.01 4.80 18.44
CA PRO A 173 9.37 5.59 19.50
C PRO A 173 8.31 6.58 18.99
N THR A 174 8.42 7.04 17.74
CA THR A 174 7.44 7.96 17.12
C THR A 174 6.08 7.29 16.90
N MET A 175 6.09 6.01 16.51
CA MET A 175 4.85 5.23 16.36
C MET A 175 4.26 4.82 17.70
N ALA A 176 5.11 4.36 18.64
CA ALA A 176 4.67 3.96 19.97
C ALA A 176 3.85 5.09 20.61
N ARG A 177 4.32 6.34 20.47
CA ARG A 177 3.63 7.53 20.98
C ARG A 177 2.27 7.78 20.31
N TYR A 178 2.15 7.65 18.98
CA TYR A 178 0.85 7.83 18.32
C TYR A 178 -0.14 6.72 18.65
N ILE A 179 0.31 5.46 18.72
CA ILE A 179 -0.54 4.34 19.15
C ILE A 179 -1.08 4.63 20.55
N THR A 180 -0.25 5.06 21.50
CA THR A 180 -0.73 5.40 22.84
C THR A 180 -1.64 6.63 22.89
N GLU A 181 -1.44 7.62 22.02
CA GLU A 181 -2.18 8.89 22.06
C GLU A 181 -3.48 8.89 21.23
N ASN A 182 -3.59 8.07 20.17
CA ASN A 182 -4.70 8.13 19.21
C ASN A 182 -5.46 6.82 19.03
N SER A 183 -4.93 5.72 19.58
CA SER A 183 -5.60 4.45 19.48
C SER A 183 -6.51 4.32 20.71
N PHE A 184 -7.83 4.34 20.49
CA PHE A 184 -8.85 4.04 21.51
C PHE A 184 -8.81 2.54 21.92
N PHE A 185 -7.61 1.94 21.99
CA PHE A 185 -7.40 0.54 22.34
C PHE A 185 -7.61 0.27 23.84
N CYS A 186 -7.71 1.32 24.67
CA CYS A 186 -8.19 1.22 26.04
C CYS A 186 -9.33 2.22 26.28
N PRO A 187 -10.49 1.77 26.80
CA PRO A 187 -11.55 2.64 27.31
C PRO A 187 -11.19 3.30 28.65
#